data_AF-A0A937C460-F1
#
_entry.id   AF-A0A937C460-F1
#
_cell.length_a   1.000
_cell.length_b   1.000
_cell.length_c   1.000
_cell.angle_alpha   90.00
_cell.angle_beta   90.00
_cell.angle_gamma   90.00
#
_symmetry.space_group_name_H-M   'P 1'
#
loop_
_entity.id
_entity.type
_entity.pdbx_description
1 polymer ?
#
loop_
_entity_poly.entity_id
_entity_poly.type
_entity_poly.pdbx_seq_one_letter_code
_entity_poly.pdbx_strand_id
1 'polypeptide(L)'
;MVRLNLTNPATQNILVQAGAGGLARIQALGSQSIMAGGNISVLGGSGTGMTAAIQSTGSSQNIGNTYIYSNDATNNVIVQGGSGSGSSAKIAAYSGQSIDAGQNITVTGGATGAFAEVTTAFGSQTIGNLNSSYNYDQTDLVSLTGGSAAGAYANMTTIGNQTVRSSRNVTLAGGNGAGSGALLQGGSGQTLTAYGNLSVAAGTVSDAELRQTSGAAQNLSVGGSISVTNAAGATAGIVSGGSQTISAADALVMVSSPVAGARAEISANGTQTINLQGGAGANDKASLTVLNHSASSGSLAQVKATGNQTISMPFAKAGIMQVGDTASLGAALVASSADQTLVVGELLVQGGASAAATSKILAGTATTGTMTISALTGPIQVLGGAAGSAAIDPLYLFMTTNGAILVQAGNAATATALITAGNIDMAATNGNITVTGGTVAGATAGILATGTLNAYASGNLAFIPNAGGATMTAGAATGNNIFLGGNCIGCAGGLFGNFNISTGLLPVVPLGLVPGSVLVLDSISLLDPTAGDIVALLDDLDILYGLLAMTEEGEITVDPLRRRLPKCY
;
A
#
# COMPACT_ATOMS: atom_id res chain seq x y z
N MET A 1 -12.77 -29.21 38.09
CA MET A 1 -11.73 -28.25 37.68
C MET A 1 -10.38 -28.89 37.96
N VAL A 2 -9.69 -29.44 36.96
CA VAL A 2 -8.31 -29.93 37.14
C VAL A 2 -7.40 -28.77 36.75
N ARG A 3 -6.83 -28.08 37.74
CA ARG A 3 -5.70 -27.16 37.52
C ARG A 3 -4.43 -27.97 37.74
N LEU A 4 -3.76 -28.38 36.67
CA LEU A 4 -2.38 -28.85 36.74
C LEU A 4 -1.50 -27.60 36.69
N ASN A 5 -1.15 -27.07 37.87
CA ASN A 5 -0.28 -25.90 37.98
C ASN A 5 1.14 -26.41 38.26
N LEU A 6 1.95 -26.55 37.20
CA LEU A 6 3.37 -26.87 37.30
C LEU A 6 4.13 -25.62 36.88
N THR A 7 4.80 -24.97 37.83
CA THR A 7 5.63 -23.76 37.63
C THR A 7 6.90 -24.00 36.81
N ASN A 8 7.03 -25.20 36.23
CA ASN A 8 7.94 -25.59 35.16
C ASN A 8 7.20 -26.72 34.42
N PRO A 9 6.85 -26.59 33.12
CA PRO A 9 6.18 -27.66 32.41
C PRO A 9 7.12 -28.87 32.34
N ALA A 10 6.93 -29.84 33.25
CA ALA A 10 7.63 -31.12 33.23
C ALA A 10 7.45 -31.88 31.89
N THR A 11 6.48 -31.46 31.08
CA THR A 11 6.23 -31.97 29.74
C THR A 11 7.01 -31.16 28.70
N GLN A 12 8.07 -31.75 28.16
CA GLN A 12 8.86 -31.15 27.10
C GLN A 12 8.06 -30.99 25.80
N ASN A 13 7.26 -31.98 25.40
CA ASN A 13 6.50 -31.92 24.14
C ASN A 13 5.08 -32.47 24.34
N ILE A 14 4.12 -31.86 23.66
CA ILE A 14 2.75 -32.37 23.52
C ILE A 14 2.51 -32.68 22.05
N LEU A 15 2.20 -33.93 21.74
CA LEU A 15 1.87 -34.39 20.40
C LEU A 15 0.43 -34.92 20.38
N VAL A 16 -0.40 -34.33 19.53
CA VAL A 16 -1.73 -34.84 19.19
C VAL A 16 -1.68 -35.27 17.74
N GLN A 17 -1.59 -36.57 17.49
CA GLN A 17 -1.48 -37.12 16.15
C GLN A 17 -2.51 -38.22 15.94
N ALA A 18 -3.25 -38.11 14.83
CA ALA A 18 -4.18 -39.16 14.44
C ALA A 18 -3.43 -40.37 13.89
N GLY A 19 -3.70 -41.55 14.46
CA GLY A 19 -3.21 -42.84 13.95
C GLY A 19 -4.09 -43.40 12.82
N ALA A 20 -3.75 -44.58 12.32
CA ALA A 20 -4.56 -45.26 11.31
C ALA A 20 -5.97 -45.55 11.85
N GLY A 21 -6.99 -45.00 11.19
CA GLY A 21 -8.42 -45.24 11.48
C GLY A 21 -9.07 -44.31 12.51
N GLY A 22 -8.37 -43.31 13.06
CA GLY A 22 -8.79 -42.64 14.29
C GLY A 22 -8.87 -41.12 14.32
N LEU A 23 -9.51 -40.65 15.39
CA LEU A 23 -9.49 -39.28 15.91
C LEU A 23 -8.52 -39.24 17.09
N ALA A 24 -7.57 -38.30 17.09
CA ALA A 24 -6.77 -37.95 18.27
C ALA A 24 -7.22 -36.58 18.79
N ARG A 25 -7.63 -36.48 20.06
CA ARG A 25 -8.20 -35.24 20.57
C ARG A 25 -7.88 -34.96 22.03
N ILE A 26 -7.52 -33.71 22.30
CA ILE A 26 -7.55 -33.13 23.65
C ILE A 26 -8.74 -32.17 23.71
N GLN A 27 -9.76 -32.49 24.51
CA GLN A 27 -11.00 -31.71 24.59
C GLN A 27 -11.30 -31.27 26.02
N ALA A 28 -11.78 -30.04 26.17
CA ALA A 28 -12.41 -29.55 27.41
C ALA A 28 -13.76 -28.89 27.10
N LEU A 29 -14.72 -29.05 28.03
CA LEU A 29 -16.00 -28.34 27.98
C LEU A 29 -15.86 -26.88 28.47
N GLY A 30 -15.03 -26.65 29.48
CA GLY A 30 -14.74 -25.33 30.03
C GLY A 30 -13.43 -24.75 29.51
N SER A 31 -12.85 -23.80 30.23
CA SER A 31 -11.58 -23.18 29.84
C SER A 31 -10.47 -24.23 29.74
N GLN A 32 -9.69 -24.16 28.67
CA GLN A 32 -8.59 -25.07 28.42
C GLN A 32 -7.27 -24.30 28.42
N SER A 33 -6.24 -24.85 29.07
CA SER A 33 -4.88 -24.33 28.98
C SER A 33 -3.94 -25.50 28.72
N ILE A 34 -3.10 -25.39 27.68
CA ILE A 34 -2.13 -26.41 27.28
C ILE A 34 -0.78 -25.75 27.12
N MET A 35 0.22 -26.26 27.82
CA MET A 35 1.57 -25.71 27.88
C MET A 35 2.59 -26.84 27.77
N ALA A 36 3.72 -26.60 27.09
CA ALA A 36 4.85 -27.52 27.03
C ALA A 36 6.15 -26.70 27.10
N GLY A 37 7.24 -27.25 27.66
CA GLY A 37 8.55 -26.56 27.65
C GLY A 37 9.27 -26.62 26.29
N GLY A 38 8.64 -27.25 25.29
CA GLY A 38 9.14 -27.46 23.94
C GLY A 38 7.99 -27.30 22.96
N ASN A 39 7.65 -28.34 22.19
CA ASN A 39 6.68 -28.18 21.10
C ASN A 39 5.27 -28.65 21.49
N ILE A 40 4.25 -27.94 20.98
CA ILE A 40 2.88 -28.42 20.91
C ILE A 40 2.56 -28.67 19.43
N SER A 41 2.31 -29.92 19.06
CA SER A 41 2.07 -30.34 17.68
C SER A 41 0.72 -31.03 17.52
N VAL A 42 -0.07 -30.60 16.53
CA VAL A 42 -1.35 -31.21 16.13
C VAL A 42 -1.23 -31.66 14.68
N LEU A 43 -1.22 -32.97 14.44
CA LEU A 43 -0.89 -33.57 13.14
C LEU A 43 -2.01 -34.48 12.62
N GLY A 44 -2.54 -34.16 11.43
CA GLY A 44 -3.73 -34.81 10.86
C GLY A 44 -3.59 -36.29 10.50
N GLY A 45 -2.42 -36.91 10.66
CA GLY A 45 -2.20 -38.35 10.40
C GLY A 45 -2.04 -38.71 8.92
N SER A 46 -1.65 -39.95 8.63
CA SER A 46 -1.37 -40.40 7.25
C SER A 46 -2.55 -41.10 6.57
N GLY A 47 -3.59 -41.48 7.31
CA GLY A 47 -4.79 -42.13 6.76
C GLY A 47 -5.82 -41.13 6.19
N THR A 48 -6.72 -41.64 5.36
CA THR A 48 -7.84 -40.84 4.81
C THR A 48 -8.82 -40.40 5.90
N GLY A 49 -9.16 -39.11 5.96
CA GLY A 49 -10.14 -38.56 6.90
C GLY A 49 -9.69 -38.54 8.36
N MET A 50 -8.41 -38.79 8.64
CA MET A 50 -7.87 -38.76 10.00
C MET A 50 -7.93 -37.35 10.58
N THR A 51 -8.23 -37.22 11.87
CA THR A 51 -8.38 -35.90 12.51
C THR A 51 -7.60 -35.83 13.81
N ALA A 52 -6.75 -34.82 13.94
CA ALA A 52 -6.12 -34.43 15.19
C ALA A 52 -6.68 -33.09 15.66
N ALA A 53 -7.05 -32.98 16.93
CA ALA A 53 -7.67 -31.76 17.44
C ALA A 53 -7.28 -31.42 18.88
N ILE A 54 -7.11 -30.11 19.12
CA ILE A 54 -7.14 -29.53 20.45
C ILE A 54 -8.34 -28.58 20.50
N GLN A 55 -9.31 -28.86 21.38
CA GLN A 55 -10.58 -28.14 21.35
C GLN A 55 -11.13 -27.76 22.73
N SER A 56 -11.54 -26.50 22.88
CA SER A 56 -12.44 -26.03 23.94
C SER A 56 -13.84 -25.83 23.34
N THR A 57 -14.86 -26.55 23.83
CA THR A 57 -16.21 -26.51 23.24
C THR A 57 -17.20 -25.58 23.94
N GLY A 58 -16.86 -24.99 25.08
CA GLY A 58 -17.77 -24.12 25.82
C GLY A 58 -17.13 -22.88 26.46
N SER A 59 -15.82 -22.66 26.30
CA SER A 59 -15.15 -21.47 26.85
C SER A 59 -13.91 -21.09 26.05
N SER A 60 -13.03 -20.31 26.67
CA SER A 60 -11.75 -19.88 26.11
C SER A 60 -10.70 -20.99 26.11
N GLN A 61 -9.65 -20.79 25.30
CA GLN A 61 -8.52 -21.69 25.17
C GLN A 61 -7.22 -20.90 25.15
N ASN A 62 -6.23 -21.32 25.94
CA ASN A 62 -4.87 -20.82 25.90
C ASN A 62 -3.93 -21.96 25.49
N ILE A 63 -3.17 -21.78 24.41
CA ILE A 63 -2.16 -22.73 23.93
C ILE A 63 -0.80 -22.04 24.04
N GLY A 64 0.14 -22.69 24.69
CA GLY A 64 1.45 -22.13 25.00
C GLY A 64 1.46 -21.23 26.22
N ASN A 65 2.56 -20.51 26.40
CA ASN A 65 2.77 -19.69 27.57
C ASN A 65 1.95 -18.41 27.48
N THR A 66 1.24 -18.00 28.54
CA THR A 66 0.50 -16.73 28.57
C THR A 66 0.88 -15.87 29.78
N TYR A 67 1.87 -16.31 30.57
CA TYR A 67 2.26 -15.69 31.83
C TYR A 67 3.71 -15.19 31.85
N ILE A 68 3.85 -13.99 32.41
CA ILE A 68 4.97 -13.05 32.26
C ILE A 68 6.22 -13.43 33.08
N TYR A 69 6.17 -14.47 33.91
CA TYR A 69 7.15 -14.67 35.00
C TYR A 69 7.93 -15.98 34.99
N SER A 70 7.85 -16.82 33.94
CA SER A 70 8.57 -18.10 33.91
C SER A 70 9.12 -18.46 32.53
N ASN A 71 10.41 -18.85 32.52
CA ASN A 71 11.31 -19.09 31.38
C ASN A 71 11.00 -20.30 30.47
N ASP A 72 9.83 -20.92 30.56
CA ASP A 72 9.55 -22.17 29.83
C ASP A 72 8.40 -21.99 28.84
N ALA A 73 8.68 -21.20 27.81
CA ALA A 73 7.83 -21.05 26.64
C ALA A 73 7.57 -22.40 25.97
N THR A 74 6.36 -22.58 25.45
CA THR A 74 6.21 -23.48 24.30
C THR A 74 7.09 -22.90 23.18
N ASN A 75 8.15 -23.61 22.78
CA ASN A 75 9.02 -23.20 21.68
C ASN A 75 8.22 -23.02 20.39
N ASN A 76 7.43 -24.03 20.02
CA ASN A 76 6.68 -24.01 18.77
C ASN A 76 5.26 -24.53 18.95
N VAL A 77 4.32 -23.90 18.26
CA VAL A 77 2.97 -24.44 18.04
C VAL A 77 2.83 -24.81 16.57
N ILE A 78 2.63 -26.09 16.29
CA ILE A 78 2.58 -26.65 14.94
C ILE A 78 1.21 -27.27 14.70
N VAL A 79 0.52 -26.84 13.64
CA VAL A 79 -0.74 -27.43 13.19
C VAL A 79 -0.57 -27.85 11.74
N GLN A 80 -0.59 -29.15 11.47
CA GLN A 80 -0.27 -29.67 10.15
C GLN A 80 -1.35 -30.64 9.67
N GLY A 81 -1.95 -30.32 8.52
CA GLY A 81 -2.80 -31.24 7.79
C GLY A 81 -2.06 -32.54 7.50
N GLY A 82 -2.77 -33.65 7.53
CA GLY A 82 -2.13 -34.95 7.37
C GLY A 82 -1.72 -35.25 5.93
N SER A 83 -0.95 -36.32 5.74
CA SER A 83 -0.59 -36.81 4.41
C SER A 83 -1.68 -37.67 3.76
N GLY A 84 -2.74 -38.02 4.51
CA GLY A 84 -3.90 -38.75 3.98
C GLY A 84 -4.95 -37.82 3.40
N SER A 85 -5.71 -38.28 2.41
CA SER A 85 -6.77 -37.48 1.78
C SER A 85 -7.82 -37.04 2.80
N GLY A 86 -8.21 -35.77 2.82
CA GLY A 86 -9.23 -35.25 3.75
C GLY A 86 -8.81 -35.24 5.23
N SER A 87 -7.54 -35.51 5.54
CA SER A 87 -7.06 -35.51 6.91
C SER A 87 -6.94 -34.09 7.48
N SER A 88 -7.17 -33.90 8.77
CA SER A 88 -7.24 -32.55 9.34
C SER A 88 -6.52 -32.41 10.68
N ALA A 89 -5.93 -31.23 10.89
CA ALA A 89 -5.40 -30.80 12.17
C ALA A 89 -6.09 -29.51 12.61
N LYS A 90 -6.59 -29.45 13.84
CA LYS A 90 -7.36 -28.31 14.32
C LYS A 90 -6.97 -27.87 15.73
N ILE A 91 -6.85 -26.56 15.94
CA ILE A 91 -6.89 -25.94 17.26
C ILE A 91 -8.10 -25.01 17.30
N ALA A 92 -9.11 -25.35 18.10
CA ALA A 92 -10.38 -24.64 18.09
C ALA A 92 -10.86 -24.24 19.49
N ALA A 93 -11.42 -23.03 19.62
CA ALA A 93 -12.04 -22.56 20.86
C ALA A 93 -13.48 -22.09 20.65
N TYR A 94 -14.27 -22.07 21.72
CA TYR A 94 -15.65 -21.61 21.65
C TYR A 94 -15.74 -20.08 21.73
N SER A 95 -15.24 -19.44 22.80
CA SER A 95 -15.47 -18.00 23.06
C SER A 95 -14.24 -17.11 22.99
N GLY A 96 -13.04 -17.68 22.88
CA GLY A 96 -11.81 -16.92 22.74
C GLY A 96 -10.59 -17.82 22.73
N GLN A 97 -9.54 -17.37 22.06
CA GLN A 97 -8.32 -18.17 21.91
C GLN A 97 -7.08 -17.30 22.00
N SER A 98 -6.11 -17.74 22.78
CA SER A 98 -4.76 -17.20 22.78
C SER A 98 -3.80 -18.34 22.43
N ILE A 99 -2.97 -18.14 21.41
CA ILE A 99 -1.89 -19.05 21.07
C ILE A 99 -0.60 -18.28 21.14
N ASP A 100 0.36 -18.82 21.87
CA ASP A 100 1.66 -18.22 22.08
C ASP A 100 2.75 -19.27 21.88
N ALA A 101 3.87 -18.84 21.33
CA ALA A 101 5.09 -19.63 21.21
C ALA A 101 6.30 -18.70 21.31
N GLY A 102 7.39 -19.17 21.94
CA GLY A 102 8.63 -18.42 22.03
C GLY A 102 9.48 -18.42 20.77
N GLN A 103 9.09 -19.21 19.76
CA GLN A 103 9.67 -19.17 18.43
C GLN A 103 8.56 -19.12 17.39
N ASN A 104 8.03 -20.26 16.93
CA ASN A 104 7.20 -20.28 15.73
C ASN A 104 5.79 -20.79 16.01
N ILE A 105 4.80 -20.12 15.41
CA ILE A 105 3.44 -20.63 15.23
C ILE A 105 3.28 -20.94 13.74
N THR A 106 3.12 -22.22 13.39
CA THR A 106 3.05 -22.69 12.01
C THR A 106 1.78 -23.47 11.75
N VAL A 107 1.07 -23.12 10.67
CA VAL A 107 -0.14 -23.81 10.20
C VAL A 107 0.08 -24.22 8.75
N THR A 108 0.00 -25.51 8.45
CA THR A 108 0.35 -26.03 7.12
C THR A 108 -0.71 -27.00 6.61
N GLY A 109 -1.20 -26.77 5.40
CA GLY A 109 -2.09 -27.70 4.70
C GLY A 109 -1.38 -29.02 4.38
N GLY A 110 -2.15 -30.07 4.10
CA GLY A 110 -1.62 -31.43 3.90
C GLY A 110 -1.66 -31.90 2.45
N ALA A 111 -1.97 -33.19 2.29
CA ALA A 111 -2.33 -33.82 1.02
C ALA A 111 -3.72 -33.37 0.50
N THR A 112 -4.25 -34.04 -0.53
CA THR A 112 -5.52 -33.67 -1.17
C THR A 112 -6.67 -33.55 -0.16
N GLY A 113 -7.33 -32.39 -0.11
CA GLY A 113 -8.41 -32.08 0.82
C GLY A 113 -7.98 -32.04 2.29
N ALA A 114 -6.69 -32.18 2.59
CA ALA A 114 -6.19 -32.21 3.95
C ALA A 114 -5.79 -30.81 4.41
N PHE A 115 -6.21 -30.42 5.61
CA PHE A 115 -6.18 -29.03 6.01
C PHE A 115 -5.76 -28.83 7.46
N ALA A 116 -5.29 -27.62 7.75
CA ALA A 116 -4.92 -27.17 9.07
C ALA A 116 -5.70 -25.90 9.44
N GLU A 117 -6.26 -25.88 10.64
CA GLU A 117 -7.14 -24.80 11.11
C GLU A 117 -6.81 -24.38 12.53
N VAL A 118 -6.81 -23.06 12.75
CA VAL A 118 -6.79 -22.43 14.07
C VAL A 118 -7.97 -21.47 14.16
N THR A 119 -9.00 -21.81 14.93
CA THR A 119 -10.28 -21.11 14.86
C THR A 119 -10.92 -20.79 16.20
N THR A 120 -11.75 -19.75 16.21
CA THR A 120 -12.69 -19.49 17.30
C THR A 120 -14.11 -19.42 16.76
N ALA A 121 -15.02 -20.20 17.33
CA ALA A 121 -16.44 -20.16 16.94
C ALA A 121 -17.08 -18.81 17.29
N PHE A 122 -16.69 -18.24 18.43
CA PHE A 122 -17.14 -16.96 18.97
C PHE A 122 -15.97 -16.22 19.63
N GLY A 123 -16.14 -14.90 19.77
CA GLY A 123 -15.18 -14.03 20.45
C GLY A 123 -13.86 -13.89 19.70
N SER A 124 -12.83 -13.44 20.42
CA SER A 124 -11.58 -12.92 19.83
C SER A 124 -10.44 -13.94 19.84
N GLN A 125 -9.50 -13.78 18.91
CA GLN A 125 -8.31 -14.60 18.77
C GLN A 125 -7.05 -13.73 18.91
N THR A 126 -6.09 -14.17 19.72
CA THR A 126 -4.75 -13.60 19.80
C THR A 126 -3.73 -14.66 19.41
N ILE A 127 -2.91 -14.39 18.40
CA ILE A 127 -1.86 -15.26 17.89
C ILE A 127 -0.52 -14.59 18.10
N GLY A 128 0.39 -15.30 18.75
CA GLY A 128 1.69 -14.83 19.15
C GLY A 128 1.65 -13.80 20.26
N ASN A 129 2.83 -13.49 20.79
CA ASN A 129 3.00 -12.50 21.83
C ASN A 129 4.12 -11.50 21.50
N LEU A 130 4.04 -10.37 22.18
CA LEU A 130 5.00 -9.30 22.11
C LEU A 130 5.05 -8.66 23.48
N ASN A 131 5.68 -9.35 24.43
CA ASN A 131 5.81 -8.81 25.77
C ASN A 131 6.91 -7.75 25.79
N SER A 132 6.52 -6.51 25.53
CA SER A 132 7.41 -5.34 25.52
C SER A 132 7.95 -4.96 26.91
N SER A 133 7.37 -5.50 27.99
CA SER A 133 7.80 -5.18 29.35
C SER A 133 9.03 -5.97 29.80
N TYR A 134 9.33 -7.10 29.16
CA TYR A 134 10.36 -8.02 29.68
C TYR A 134 11.34 -8.60 28.65
N ASN A 135 11.20 -8.37 27.34
CA ASN A 135 12.07 -8.92 26.27
C ASN A 135 12.28 -10.45 26.29
N TYR A 136 11.65 -11.17 27.22
CA TYR A 136 11.68 -12.62 27.29
C TYR A 136 10.46 -13.16 26.55
N ASP A 137 10.71 -14.17 25.70
CA ASP A 137 9.70 -15.02 25.09
C ASP A 137 8.76 -14.28 24.12
N GLN A 138 9.24 -13.98 22.90
CA GLN A 138 8.43 -13.38 21.84
C GLN A 138 8.26 -14.36 20.67
N THR A 139 7.07 -14.45 20.12
CA THR A 139 6.84 -15.22 18.89
C THR A 139 7.65 -14.64 17.74
N ASP A 140 8.68 -15.35 17.31
CA ASP A 140 9.55 -14.99 16.19
C ASP A 140 8.82 -14.99 14.84
N LEU A 141 7.96 -15.98 14.60
CA LEU A 141 7.31 -16.19 13.31
C LEU A 141 5.89 -16.69 13.46
N VAL A 142 4.99 -16.10 12.68
CA VAL A 142 3.67 -16.66 12.40
C VAL A 142 3.61 -17.01 10.92
N SER A 143 3.45 -18.30 10.60
CA SER A 143 3.44 -18.79 9.22
C SER A 143 2.21 -19.63 8.90
N LEU A 144 1.56 -19.33 7.77
CA LEU A 144 0.52 -20.13 7.17
C LEU A 144 0.98 -20.57 5.78
N THR A 145 0.87 -21.86 5.48
CA THR A 145 1.24 -22.40 4.17
C THR A 145 0.19 -23.38 3.68
N GLY A 146 -0.44 -23.07 2.55
CA GLY A 146 -1.33 -24.01 1.86
C GLY A 146 -0.58 -25.28 1.44
N GLY A 147 -1.28 -26.41 1.34
CA GLY A 147 -0.69 -27.66 0.89
C GLY A 147 -0.47 -27.70 -0.63
N SER A 148 0.43 -28.56 -1.09
CA SER A 148 0.71 -28.70 -2.53
C SER A 148 -0.42 -29.39 -3.32
N ALA A 149 -1.36 -30.03 -2.63
CA ALA A 149 -2.44 -30.81 -3.24
C ALA A 149 -3.78 -30.04 -3.27
N ALA A 150 -4.70 -30.46 -4.13
CA ALA A 150 -6.00 -29.79 -4.29
C ALA A 150 -6.80 -29.80 -2.98
N GLY A 151 -7.43 -28.68 -2.62
CA GLY A 151 -8.21 -28.52 -1.40
C GLY A 151 -7.39 -28.50 -0.10
N ALA A 152 -6.06 -28.42 -0.18
CA ALA A 152 -5.20 -28.44 1.00
C ALA A 152 -4.92 -27.04 1.52
N TYR A 153 -5.58 -26.60 2.60
CA TYR A 153 -5.47 -25.22 3.08
C TYR A 153 -4.94 -25.09 4.51
N ALA A 154 -4.46 -23.89 4.83
CA ALA A 154 -4.03 -23.47 6.16
C ALA A 154 -4.77 -22.18 6.56
N ASN A 155 -5.61 -22.27 7.58
CA ASN A 155 -6.47 -21.15 7.99
C ASN A 155 -6.27 -20.78 9.47
N MET A 156 -6.23 -19.48 9.75
CA MET A 156 -6.41 -18.91 11.08
C MET A 156 -7.57 -17.92 11.05
N THR A 157 -8.71 -18.27 11.65
CA THR A 157 -9.94 -17.46 11.50
C THR A 157 -10.67 -17.23 12.82
N THR A 158 -11.29 -16.06 12.94
CA THR A 158 -12.16 -15.71 14.07
C THR A 158 -13.32 -14.85 13.58
N ILE A 159 -14.49 -14.97 14.23
CA ILE A 159 -15.61 -14.05 13.99
C ILE A 159 -15.49 -12.76 14.80
N GLY A 160 -14.68 -12.75 15.86
CA GLY A 160 -14.40 -11.57 16.66
C GLY A 160 -13.16 -10.82 16.17
N ASN A 161 -12.50 -10.14 17.10
CA ASN A 161 -11.27 -9.42 16.79
C ASN A 161 -10.12 -10.42 16.67
N GLN A 162 -9.33 -10.29 15.60
CA GLN A 162 -8.08 -11.03 15.47
C GLN A 162 -6.92 -10.11 15.80
N THR A 163 -6.03 -10.56 16.67
CA THR A 163 -4.75 -9.90 16.93
C THR A 163 -3.62 -10.86 16.63
N VAL A 164 -2.69 -10.47 15.77
CA VAL A 164 -1.51 -11.26 15.42
C VAL A 164 -0.26 -10.46 15.75
N ARG A 165 0.68 -11.07 16.46
CA ARG A 165 1.94 -10.44 16.86
C ARG A 165 3.12 -11.35 16.54
N SER A 166 4.17 -10.74 16.00
CA SER A 166 5.43 -11.40 15.71
C SER A 166 6.61 -10.44 15.93
N SER A 167 7.67 -10.91 16.58
CA SER A 167 8.93 -10.18 16.76
C SER A 167 9.81 -10.18 15.51
N ARG A 168 9.54 -11.08 14.55
CA ARG A 168 10.12 -11.01 13.21
C ARG A 168 9.00 -10.98 12.19
N ASN A 169 8.69 -12.10 11.55
CA ASN A 169 7.92 -12.08 10.32
C ASN A 169 6.51 -12.64 10.52
N VAL A 170 5.60 -12.23 9.62
CA VAL A 170 4.36 -12.93 9.36
C VAL A 170 4.33 -13.33 7.90
N THR A 171 4.09 -14.61 7.61
CA THR A 171 4.13 -15.15 6.25
C THR A 171 2.88 -15.94 5.92
N LEU A 172 2.23 -15.59 4.82
CA LEU A 172 1.14 -16.34 4.22
C LEU A 172 1.58 -16.80 2.83
N ALA A 173 1.61 -18.12 2.62
CA ALA A 173 1.93 -18.72 1.34
C ALA A 173 0.80 -19.62 0.88
N GLY A 174 0.23 -19.34 -0.29
CA GLY A 174 -0.71 -20.23 -0.95
C GLY A 174 -0.04 -21.57 -1.30
N GLY A 175 -0.86 -22.61 -1.49
CA GLY A 175 -0.40 -23.92 -1.92
C GLY A 175 -0.32 -24.09 -3.44
N ASN A 176 0.11 -25.24 -3.94
CA ASN A 176 0.18 -25.46 -5.40
C ASN A 176 -1.09 -26.12 -5.97
N GLY A 177 -1.96 -26.67 -5.12
CA GLY A 177 -3.15 -27.39 -5.57
C GLY A 177 -4.38 -26.50 -5.72
N ALA A 178 -5.32 -26.88 -6.59
CA ALA A 178 -6.55 -26.10 -6.79
C ALA A 178 -7.35 -26.00 -5.48
N GLY A 179 -7.71 -24.80 -5.04
CA GLY A 179 -8.39 -24.60 -3.75
C GLY A 179 -7.54 -24.95 -2.53
N SER A 180 -6.22 -25.12 -2.70
CA SER A 180 -5.29 -24.89 -1.58
C SER A 180 -5.26 -23.40 -1.25
N GLY A 181 -4.71 -23.01 -0.11
CA GLY A 181 -4.61 -21.60 0.23
C GLY A 181 -4.11 -21.35 1.66
N ALA A 182 -3.79 -20.09 1.92
CA ALA A 182 -3.47 -19.59 3.25
C ALA A 182 -4.37 -18.39 3.58
N LEU A 183 -5.09 -18.45 4.69
CA LEU A 183 -6.02 -17.40 5.09
C LEU A 183 -5.83 -17.02 6.55
N LEU A 184 -5.53 -15.74 6.79
CA LEU A 184 -5.54 -15.13 8.12
C LEU A 184 -6.70 -14.13 8.19
N GLN A 185 -7.78 -14.49 8.89
CA GLN A 185 -9.04 -13.75 8.86
C GLN A 185 -9.55 -13.26 10.22
N GLY A 186 -9.79 -11.95 10.32
CA GLY A 186 -10.53 -11.31 11.41
C GLY A 186 -11.98 -11.00 11.03
N GLY A 187 -12.89 -11.22 11.99
CA GLY A 187 -14.32 -11.03 11.80
C GLY A 187 -14.76 -9.62 12.12
N SER A 188 -14.64 -9.16 13.38
CA SER A 188 -15.08 -7.83 13.85
C SER A 188 -13.97 -6.77 13.88
N GLY A 189 -12.78 -7.12 13.42
CA GLY A 189 -11.60 -6.27 13.40
C GLY A 189 -10.34 -7.12 13.28
N GLN A 190 -9.27 -6.54 12.76
CA GLN A 190 -7.99 -7.25 12.65
C GLN A 190 -6.85 -6.29 12.96
N THR A 191 -5.96 -6.71 13.85
CA THR A 191 -4.72 -6.01 14.17
C THR A 191 -3.56 -6.96 13.95
N LEU A 192 -2.59 -6.56 13.15
CA LEU A 192 -1.37 -7.31 12.90
C LEU A 192 -0.16 -6.44 13.23
N THR A 193 0.77 -7.00 13.99
CA THR A 193 2.07 -6.39 14.29
C THR A 193 3.17 -7.38 13.94
N ALA A 194 4.08 -6.99 13.06
CA ALA A 194 5.29 -7.74 12.72
C ALA A 194 6.49 -6.80 12.80
N TYR A 195 7.46 -7.05 13.69
CA TYR A 195 8.63 -6.16 13.77
C TYR A 195 9.63 -6.34 12.61
N GLY A 196 9.58 -7.48 11.92
CA GLY A 196 10.21 -7.72 10.63
C GLY A 196 9.24 -7.50 9.49
N ASN A 197 9.16 -8.46 8.56
CA ASN A 197 8.42 -8.34 7.30
C ASN A 197 7.04 -9.00 7.36
N LEU A 198 6.13 -8.52 6.51
CA LEU A 198 4.89 -9.21 6.17
C LEU A 198 4.95 -9.67 4.71
N SER A 199 4.83 -10.98 4.48
CA SER A 199 4.80 -11.56 3.13
C SER A 199 3.48 -12.28 2.88
N VAL A 200 2.81 -11.93 1.79
CA VAL A 200 1.61 -12.60 1.29
C VAL A 200 1.90 -13.04 -0.16
N ALA A 201 2.05 -14.35 -0.35
CA ALA A 201 2.42 -14.93 -1.63
C ALA A 201 1.38 -15.96 -2.07
N ALA A 202 0.68 -15.71 -3.17
CA ALA A 202 -0.25 -16.70 -3.73
C ALA A 202 0.50 -17.89 -4.33
N GLY A 203 -0.15 -19.05 -4.38
CA GLY A 203 0.35 -20.24 -5.06
C GLY A 203 -0.35 -20.47 -6.39
N THR A 204 0.07 -21.49 -7.15
CA THR A 204 -0.24 -21.62 -8.60
C THR A 204 -1.72 -21.56 -8.96
N VAL A 205 -2.58 -21.96 -8.04
CA VAL A 205 -4.05 -21.95 -8.17
C VAL A 205 -4.71 -21.76 -6.80
N SER A 206 -4.03 -21.02 -5.90
CA SER A 206 -4.41 -20.87 -4.49
C SER A 206 -4.26 -19.46 -3.96
N ASP A 207 -5.26 -19.04 -3.19
CA ASP A 207 -5.24 -17.71 -2.59
C ASP A 207 -4.30 -17.67 -1.38
N ALA A 208 -3.68 -16.52 -1.17
CA ALA A 208 -3.03 -16.14 0.07
C ALA A 208 -3.59 -14.79 0.50
N GLU A 209 -4.33 -14.77 1.61
CA GLU A 209 -5.08 -13.58 2.03
C GLU A 209 -4.92 -13.28 3.52
N LEU A 210 -4.55 -12.02 3.79
CA LEU A 210 -4.77 -11.37 5.07
C LEU A 210 -6.08 -10.57 4.95
N ARG A 211 -7.15 -11.08 5.56
CA ARG A 211 -8.50 -10.58 5.31
C ARG A 211 -9.20 -10.12 6.58
N GLN A 212 -9.84 -8.96 6.51
CA GLN A 212 -10.79 -8.52 7.51
C GLN A 212 -12.16 -8.41 6.82
N THR A 213 -13.16 -9.17 7.27
CA THR A 213 -14.39 -9.38 6.47
C THR A 213 -15.59 -8.53 6.86
N SER A 214 -15.62 -7.92 8.05
CA SER A 214 -16.69 -6.98 8.39
C SER A 214 -16.36 -5.57 7.90
N GLY A 215 -17.31 -4.64 7.97
CA GLY A 215 -17.03 -3.21 7.81
C GLY A 215 -16.09 -2.60 8.87
N ALA A 216 -15.53 -3.38 9.78
CA ALA A 216 -14.61 -2.90 10.81
C ALA A 216 -13.20 -2.62 10.28
N ALA A 217 -12.34 -2.06 11.15
CA ALA A 217 -11.01 -1.65 10.77
C ALA A 217 -10.01 -2.82 10.68
N GLN A 218 -9.05 -2.69 9.77
CA GLN A 218 -7.84 -3.50 9.66
C GLN A 218 -6.62 -2.61 9.93
N ASN A 219 -5.84 -2.95 10.96
CA ASN A 219 -4.64 -2.19 11.35
C ASN A 219 -3.39 -3.07 11.21
N LEU A 220 -2.43 -2.63 10.41
CA LEU A 220 -1.17 -3.33 10.15
C LEU A 220 0.00 -2.44 10.54
N SER A 221 0.87 -2.95 11.40
CA SER A 221 2.12 -2.31 11.80
C SER A 221 3.27 -3.27 11.51
N VAL A 222 4.03 -2.98 10.46
CA VAL A 222 5.16 -3.79 9.99
C VAL A 222 6.44 -2.98 10.16
N GLY A 223 7.44 -3.51 10.84
CA GLY A 223 8.71 -2.80 11.06
C GLY A 223 9.62 -2.82 9.82
N GLY A 224 9.54 -3.89 9.04
CA GLY A 224 10.17 -4.03 7.73
C GLY A 224 9.20 -3.78 6.58
N SER A 225 9.40 -4.51 5.49
CA SER A 225 8.63 -4.33 4.26
C SER A 225 7.37 -5.21 4.22
N ILE A 226 6.36 -4.73 3.49
CA ILE A 226 5.20 -5.52 3.06
C ILE A 226 5.45 -5.99 1.63
N SER A 227 5.25 -7.29 1.39
CA SER A 227 5.32 -7.88 0.05
C SER A 227 4.05 -8.67 -0.24
N VAL A 228 3.28 -8.22 -1.24
CA VAL A 228 2.12 -8.91 -1.78
C VAL A 228 2.45 -9.35 -3.20
N THR A 229 2.82 -10.61 -3.35
CA THR A 229 3.34 -11.14 -4.61
C THR A 229 2.49 -12.27 -5.13
N ASN A 230 2.21 -12.21 -6.42
CA ASN A 230 1.52 -13.27 -7.11
C ASN A 230 2.33 -13.74 -8.32
N ALA A 231 3.23 -14.71 -8.07
CA ALA A 231 3.95 -15.41 -9.11
C ALA A 231 3.13 -16.56 -9.73
N ALA A 232 1.84 -16.60 -9.43
CA ALA A 232 1.04 -17.80 -9.44
C ALA A 232 -0.42 -17.46 -9.80
N GLY A 233 -1.33 -18.42 -9.96
CA GLY A 233 -2.57 -18.15 -10.70
C GLY A 233 -3.73 -17.51 -9.97
N ALA A 234 -3.64 -17.34 -8.66
CA ALA A 234 -4.79 -17.01 -7.81
C ALA A 234 -4.71 -15.57 -7.25
N THR A 235 -5.19 -15.29 -6.05
CA THR A 235 -5.15 -13.96 -5.43
C THR A 235 -4.14 -13.90 -4.29
N ALA A 236 -3.22 -12.93 -4.33
CA ALA A 236 -2.44 -12.51 -3.18
C ALA A 236 -3.03 -11.19 -2.65
N GLY A 237 -3.49 -11.15 -1.40
CA GLY A 237 -4.31 -10.04 -0.93
C GLY A 237 -4.07 -9.61 0.52
N ILE A 238 -4.01 -8.29 0.73
CA ILE A 238 -4.30 -7.66 2.03
C ILE A 238 -5.60 -6.88 1.87
N VAL A 239 -6.70 -7.43 2.37
CA VAL A 239 -8.06 -6.97 2.04
C VAL A 239 -8.84 -6.63 3.30
N SER A 240 -9.41 -5.42 3.35
CA SER A 240 -10.33 -5.01 4.42
C SER A 240 -11.74 -4.73 3.90
N GLY A 241 -12.73 -5.30 4.59
CA GLY A 241 -14.15 -5.01 4.41
C GLY A 241 -14.56 -3.63 4.95
N GLY A 242 -13.70 -2.98 5.72
CA GLY A 242 -13.88 -1.62 6.23
C GLY A 242 -12.66 -0.72 5.94
N SER A 243 -12.30 0.13 6.90
CA SER A 243 -11.13 1.02 6.77
C SER A 243 -9.84 0.27 7.07
N GLN A 244 -8.75 0.66 6.40
CA GLN A 244 -7.46 0.01 6.51
C GLN A 244 -6.37 1.04 6.85
N THR A 245 -5.59 0.76 7.89
CA THR A 245 -4.41 1.55 8.24
C THR A 245 -3.17 0.65 8.17
N ILE A 246 -2.19 1.05 7.37
CA ILE A 246 -0.94 0.33 7.16
C ILE A 246 0.23 1.25 7.52
N SER A 247 1.13 0.75 8.35
CA SER A 247 2.45 1.33 8.59
C SER A 247 3.52 0.29 8.24
N ALA A 248 4.48 0.64 7.39
CA ALA A 248 5.58 -0.23 6.98
C ALA A 248 6.85 0.58 6.68
N ALA A 249 8.00 -0.08 6.49
CA ALA A 249 9.17 0.55 5.88
C ALA A 249 8.89 0.84 4.39
N ASP A 250 8.49 -0.20 3.66
CA ASP A 250 8.24 -0.21 2.21
C ASP A 250 7.08 -1.14 1.86
N ALA A 251 6.52 -0.99 0.67
CA ALA A 251 5.48 -1.88 0.16
C ALA A 251 5.69 -2.26 -1.31
N LEU A 252 5.61 -3.56 -1.60
CA LEU A 252 5.63 -4.14 -2.94
C LEU A 252 4.30 -4.86 -3.21
N VAL A 253 3.67 -4.54 -4.34
CA VAL A 253 2.53 -5.28 -4.90
C VAL A 253 2.90 -5.72 -6.31
N MET A 254 3.04 -7.03 -6.54
CA MET A 254 3.56 -7.53 -7.80
C MET A 254 2.80 -8.75 -8.31
N VAL A 255 2.47 -8.75 -9.60
CA VAL A 255 2.03 -9.95 -10.31
C VAL A 255 3.10 -10.36 -11.32
N SER A 256 3.53 -11.62 -11.29
CA SER A 256 4.43 -12.22 -12.28
C SER A 256 3.91 -13.58 -12.78
N SER A 257 2.61 -13.83 -12.57
CA SER A 257 1.93 -15.07 -12.91
C SER A 257 1.77 -15.32 -14.41
N PRO A 258 1.85 -16.58 -14.88
CA PRO A 258 1.43 -16.93 -16.23
C PRO A 258 -0.08 -17.20 -16.37
N VAL A 259 -0.90 -17.05 -15.33
CA VAL A 259 -2.34 -17.42 -15.36
C VAL A 259 -3.23 -16.20 -15.56
N ALA A 260 -4.29 -16.36 -16.35
CA ALA A 260 -5.29 -15.31 -16.58
C ALA A 260 -6.01 -14.94 -15.28
N GLY A 261 -6.27 -13.64 -15.10
CA GLY A 261 -6.96 -13.11 -13.92
C GLY A 261 -6.13 -13.06 -12.63
N ALA A 262 -4.84 -13.43 -12.68
CA ALA A 262 -3.96 -13.37 -11.51
C ALA A 262 -3.93 -11.97 -10.90
N ARG A 263 -4.10 -11.90 -9.58
CA ARG A 263 -4.26 -10.63 -8.85
C ARG A 263 -3.31 -10.53 -7.67
N ALA A 264 -2.68 -9.37 -7.50
CA ALA A 264 -1.98 -8.99 -6.28
C ALA A 264 -2.56 -7.66 -5.80
N GLU A 265 -3.01 -7.58 -4.55
CA GLU A 265 -3.69 -6.36 -4.08
C GLU A 265 -3.51 -6.01 -2.61
N ILE A 266 -3.52 -4.70 -2.36
CA ILE A 266 -3.79 -4.10 -1.06
C ILE A 266 -5.07 -3.27 -1.22
N SER A 267 -6.17 -3.70 -0.58
CA SER A 267 -7.48 -3.10 -0.82
C SER A 267 -8.31 -2.87 0.45
N ALA A 268 -9.13 -1.81 0.41
CA ALA A 268 -10.08 -1.47 1.46
C ALA A 268 -11.43 -1.03 0.89
N ASN A 269 -12.52 -1.50 1.50
CA ASN A 269 -13.88 -1.05 1.22
C ASN A 269 -14.28 0.24 1.98
N GLY A 270 -13.38 0.77 2.81
CA GLY A 270 -13.49 2.08 3.44
C GLY A 270 -12.32 2.99 3.10
N THR A 271 -11.96 3.87 4.03
CA THR A 271 -10.77 4.72 3.91
C THR A 271 -9.51 3.87 4.08
N GLN A 272 -8.50 4.14 3.26
CA GLN A 272 -7.19 3.50 3.33
C GLN A 272 -6.12 4.53 3.63
N THR A 273 -5.32 4.28 4.67
CA THR A 273 -4.11 5.07 4.97
C THR A 273 -2.90 4.15 4.92
N ILE A 274 -1.91 4.49 4.11
CA ILE A 274 -0.64 3.79 3.98
C ILE A 274 0.46 4.80 4.33
N ASN A 275 1.16 4.55 5.43
CA ASN A 275 2.31 5.32 5.88
C ASN A 275 3.58 4.48 5.73
N LEU A 276 4.52 4.94 4.89
CA LEU A 276 5.76 4.23 4.61
C LEU A 276 6.92 5.03 5.17
N GLN A 277 7.62 4.46 6.14
CA GLN A 277 8.61 5.18 6.96
C GLN A 277 10.06 5.01 6.47
N GLY A 278 10.30 4.10 5.53
CA GLY A 278 11.64 3.65 5.16
C GLY A 278 12.24 2.74 6.22
N GLY A 279 13.34 2.08 5.88
CA GLY A 279 14.09 1.24 6.81
C GLY A 279 14.74 2.03 7.96
N ALA A 280 15.29 1.28 8.92
CA ALA A 280 15.91 1.85 10.13
C ALA A 280 17.19 2.65 9.83
N GLY A 281 17.87 2.39 8.70
CA GLY A 281 19.08 3.10 8.30
C GLY A 281 18.78 4.54 7.89
N ALA A 282 19.67 5.48 8.21
CA ALA A 282 19.48 6.92 7.94
C ALA A 282 19.16 7.23 6.46
N ASN A 283 19.72 6.44 5.54
CA ASN A 283 19.54 6.59 4.09
C ASN A 283 18.45 5.68 3.48
N ASP A 284 17.82 4.84 4.30
CA ASP A 284 16.77 3.96 3.80
C ASP A 284 15.56 4.81 3.43
N LYS A 285 15.16 4.75 2.17
CA LYS A 285 14.04 5.51 1.64
C LYS A 285 12.80 4.63 1.61
N ALA A 286 11.67 5.22 1.98
CA ALA A 286 10.36 4.62 1.86
C ALA A 286 9.97 4.51 0.38
N SER A 287 9.41 3.37 0.00
CA SER A 287 9.00 3.12 -1.38
C SER A 287 7.69 2.34 -1.46
N LEU A 288 6.89 2.69 -2.46
CA LEU A 288 5.73 1.91 -2.88
C LEU A 288 5.93 1.51 -4.34
N THR A 289 5.87 0.21 -4.62
CA THR A 289 6.06 -0.32 -5.97
C THR A 289 4.89 -1.22 -6.35
N VAL A 290 4.20 -0.89 -7.44
CA VAL A 290 3.06 -1.66 -7.97
C VAL A 290 3.37 -2.09 -9.40
N LEU A 291 3.64 -3.39 -9.62
CA LEU A 291 4.16 -3.91 -10.89
C LEU A 291 3.35 -5.10 -11.39
N ASN A 292 3.22 -5.22 -12.70
CA ASN A 292 2.58 -6.37 -13.31
C ASN A 292 3.39 -6.88 -14.52
N HIS A 293 4.23 -7.88 -14.25
CA HIS A 293 5.05 -8.60 -15.22
C HIS A 293 4.31 -9.80 -15.83
N SER A 294 3.03 -10.01 -15.52
CA SER A 294 2.22 -11.05 -16.14
C SER A 294 1.71 -10.61 -17.51
N ALA A 295 1.97 -11.42 -18.54
CA ALA A 295 1.38 -11.24 -19.87
C ALA A 295 -0.06 -11.74 -19.97
N SER A 296 -0.59 -12.33 -18.89
CA SER A 296 -1.88 -13.01 -18.93
C SER A 296 -3.03 -12.02 -18.85
N SER A 297 -4.06 -12.29 -19.67
CA SER A 297 -5.25 -11.45 -19.76
C SER A 297 -5.92 -11.27 -18.40
N GLY A 298 -6.35 -10.05 -18.09
CA GLY A 298 -7.04 -9.71 -16.84
C GLY A 298 -6.16 -9.73 -15.59
N SER A 299 -4.85 -9.97 -15.70
CA SER A 299 -3.94 -9.84 -14.56
C SER A 299 -3.85 -8.40 -14.06
N LEU A 300 -3.78 -8.22 -12.73
CA LEU A 300 -3.78 -6.89 -12.12
C LEU A 300 -2.98 -6.85 -10.82
N ALA A 301 -2.03 -5.91 -10.76
CA ALA A 301 -1.43 -5.46 -9.50
C ALA A 301 -2.10 -4.15 -9.08
N GLN A 302 -2.61 -4.05 -7.85
CA GLN A 302 -3.30 -2.83 -7.42
C GLN A 302 -3.17 -2.45 -5.95
N VAL A 303 -3.29 -1.16 -5.69
CA VAL A 303 -3.55 -0.57 -4.37
C VAL A 303 -4.83 0.26 -4.45
N LYS A 304 -5.90 -0.14 -3.75
CA LYS A 304 -7.23 0.43 -3.98
C LYS A 304 -8.01 0.72 -2.68
N ALA A 305 -8.68 1.87 -2.65
CA ALA A 305 -9.73 2.16 -1.67
C ALA A 305 -11.06 2.50 -2.36
N THR A 306 -12.18 2.16 -1.77
CA THR A 306 -13.48 2.73 -2.17
C THR A 306 -13.77 4.04 -1.44
N GLY A 307 -13.22 4.24 -0.24
CA GLY A 307 -13.20 5.52 0.45
C GLY A 307 -11.96 6.34 0.10
N ASN A 308 -11.65 7.34 0.93
CA ASN A 308 -10.46 8.17 0.74
C ASN A 308 -9.19 7.30 0.83
N GLN A 309 -8.19 7.61 0.01
CA GLN A 309 -6.89 6.95 0.05
C GLN A 309 -5.79 7.97 0.33
N THR A 310 -5.01 7.72 1.38
CA THR A 310 -3.80 8.49 1.67
C THR A 310 -2.60 7.57 1.62
N ILE A 311 -1.63 7.89 0.77
CA ILE A 311 -0.32 7.25 0.71
C ILE A 311 0.71 8.32 1.05
N SER A 312 1.47 8.11 2.11
CA SER A 312 2.38 9.12 2.65
C SER A 312 3.73 8.53 3.01
N MET A 313 4.77 9.32 2.76
CA MET A 313 6.15 9.08 3.16
C MET A 313 6.67 10.32 3.89
N PRO A 314 7.36 10.18 5.03
CA PRO A 314 7.89 11.33 5.75
C PRO A 314 9.02 11.98 4.94
N PHE A 315 9.07 13.32 4.92
CA PHE A 315 9.98 14.10 4.07
C PHE A 315 11.44 13.60 4.07
N ALA A 316 12.01 13.35 5.25
CA ALA A 316 13.40 12.88 5.39
C ALA A 316 13.66 11.51 4.71
N LYS A 317 12.62 10.68 4.62
CA LYS A 317 12.67 9.29 4.14
C LYS A 317 11.92 9.08 2.84
N ALA A 318 11.31 10.12 2.28
CA ALA A 318 10.50 10.02 1.09
C ALA A 318 11.34 9.52 -0.09
N GLY A 319 10.97 8.35 -0.62
CA GLY A 319 11.55 7.74 -1.81
C GLY A 319 10.55 7.71 -2.95
N ILE A 320 10.64 6.67 -3.79
CA ILE A 320 9.82 6.58 -5.01
C ILE A 320 8.48 5.88 -4.75
N MET A 321 7.41 6.45 -5.30
CA MET A 321 6.19 5.70 -5.61
C MET A 321 6.18 5.37 -7.10
N GLN A 322 6.18 4.07 -7.42
CA GLN A 322 6.22 3.56 -8.78
C GLN A 322 4.97 2.74 -9.11
N VAL A 323 4.33 3.07 -10.22
CA VAL A 323 3.18 2.36 -10.78
C VAL A 323 3.53 1.91 -12.20
N GLY A 324 3.78 0.61 -12.34
CA GLY A 324 4.29 -0.02 -13.54
C GLY A 324 5.78 0.23 -13.81
N ASP A 325 6.30 -0.43 -14.83
CA ASP A 325 7.67 -0.28 -15.32
C ASP A 325 7.76 -0.65 -16.81
N THR A 326 8.92 -0.43 -17.42
CA THR A 326 9.14 -0.77 -18.84
C THR A 326 9.00 -2.26 -19.15
N ALA A 327 9.19 -3.13 -18.16
CA ALA A 327 9.12 -4.58 -18.33
C ALA A 327 7.70 -5.14 -18.15
N SER A 328 6.76 -4.31 -17.69
CA SER A 328 5.39 -4.72 -17.37
C SER A 328 4.66 -5.23 -18.60
N LEU A 329 3.87 -6.27 -18.39
CA LEU A 329 3.11 -6.96 -19.44
C LEU A 329 1.59 -6.92 -19.17
N GLY A 330 1.18 -6.56 -17.96
CA GLY A 330 -0.23 -6.41 -17.54
C GLY A 330 -0.46 -5.12 -16.74
N ALA A 331 -1.70 -4.90 -16.30
CA ALA A 331 -2.10 -3.64 -15.71
C ALA A 331 -1.57 -3.43 -14.26
N ALA A 332 -1.21 -2.19 -13.95
CA ALA A 332 -0.88 -1.70 -12.61
C ALA A 332 -1.77 -0.51 -12.24
N LEU A 333 -2.33 -0.50 -11.03
CA LEU A 333 -3.34 0.48 -10.63
C LEU A 333 -3.15 0.97 -9.20
N VAL A 334 -3.20 2.29 -9.00
CA VAL A 334 -3.43 2.88 -7.68
C VAL A 334 -4.69 3.72 -7.75
N ALA A 335 -5.70 3.43 -6.94
CA ALA A 335 -6.99 4.08 -7.09
C ALA A 335 -7.75 4.34 -5.78
N SER A 336 -8.46 5.45 -5.75
CA SER A 336 -9.55 5.72 -4.81
C SER A 336 -10.87 5.95 -5.56
N SER A 337 -12.00 5.50 -5.03
CA SER A 337 -13.33 5.91 -5.53
C SER A 337 -13.82 7.24 -4.92
N ALA A 338 -13.05 7.83 -3.99
CA ALA A 338 -13.26 9.13 -3.39
C ALA A 338 -12.00 9.99 -3.56
N ASP A 339 -11.53 10.69 -2.52
CA ASP A 339 -10.33 11.52 -2.62
C ASP A 339 -9.04 10.69 -2.49
N GLN A 340 -7.99 11.11 -3.21
CA GLN A 340 -6.68 10.48 -3.16
C GLN A 340 -5.60 11.51 -2.80
N THR A 341 -4.79 11.21 -1.80
CA THR A 341 -3.66 12.05 -1.37
C THR A 341 -2.38 11.24 -1.45
N LEU A 342 -1.41 11.74 -2.22
CA LEU A 342 -0.10 11.14 -2.42
C LEU A 342 0.97 12.11 -1.94
N VAL A 343 1.72 11.74 -0.90
CA VAL A 343 2.87 12.49 -0.39
C VAL A 343 4.09 11.59 -0.48
N VAL A 344 4.92 11.80 -1.51
CA VAL A 344 5.98 10.88 -1.92
C VAL A 344 7.27 11.65 -2.21
N GLY A 345 8.42 10.98 -2.29
CA GLY A 345 9.67 11.66 -2.68
C GLY A 345 9.65 11.98 -4.17
N GLU A 346 9.38 10.95 -4.96
CA GLU A 346 9.23 10.98 -6.42
C GLU A 346 8.02 10.16 -6.85
N LEU A 347 7.39 10.56 -7.96
CA LEU A 347 6.29 9.80 -8.55
C LEU A 347 6.66 9.34 -9.97
N LEU A 348 6.59 8.05 -10.22
CA LEU A 348 6.74 7.44 -11.53
C LEU A 348 5.51 6.60 -11.89
N VAL A 349 4.80 7.01 -12.93
CA VAL A 349 3.74 6.21 -13.57
C VAL A 349 4.25 5.82 -14.95
N GLN A 350 4.48 4.52 -15.16
CA GLN A 350 5.13 4.04 -16.37
C GLN A 350 4.38 2.87 -17.01
N GLY A 351 3.98 3.04 -18.27
CA GLY A 351 3.42 1.96 -19.08
C GLY A 351 4.48 0.91 -19.43
N GLY A 352 4.04 -0.30 -19.79
CA GLY A 352 4.94 -1.42 -20.01
C GLY A 352 5.25 -1.78 -21.47
N ALA A 353 5.80 -2.98 -21.65
CA ALA A 353 6.20 -3.54 -22.93
C ALA A 353 5.01 -4.00 -23.80
N SER A 354 3.84 -4.23 -23.22
CA SER A 354 2.63 -4.67 -23.93
C SER A 354 1.53 -3.59 -23.91
N ALA A 355 0.60 -3.63 -24.87
CA ALA A 355 -0.56 -2.73 -24.87
C ALA A 355 -1.53 -2.97 -23.68
N ALA A 356 -1.48 -4.16 -23.07
CA ALA A 356 -2.22 -4.48 -21.86
C ALA A 356 -1.54 -3.93 -20.58
N ALA A 357 -0.27 -3.54 -20.69
CA ALA A 357 0.53 -3.02 -19.58
C ALA A 357 0.21 -1.55 -19.30
N THR A 358 -1.04 -1.28 -18.92
CA THR A 358 -1.52 0.06 -18.58
C THR A 358 -1.23 0.37 -17.12
N SER A 359 -0.65 1.54 -16.86
CA SER A 359 -0.35 2.02 -15.51
C SER A 359 -1.16 3.25 -15.20
N LYS A 360 -1.95 3.23 -14.11
CA LYS A 360 -2.88 4.31 -13.82
C LYS A 360 -2.90 4.72 -12.35
N ILE A 361 -3.09 6.02 -12.13
CA ILE A 361 -3.50 6.58 -10.85
C ILE A 361 -4.86 7.27 -11.03
N LEU A 362 -5.85 6.85 -10.25
CA LEU A 362 -7.25 7.31 -10.38
C LEU A 362 -7.79 7.80 -9.04
N ALA A 363 -8.53 8.90 -9.04
CA ALA A 363 -9.29 9.33 -7.87
C ALA A 363 -10.73 9.66 -8.25
N GLY A 364 -11.66 9.18 -7.44
CA GLY A 364 -13.06 9.57 -7.53
C GLY A 364 -13.91 8.74 -8.47
N THR A 365 -15.03 9.36 -8.84
CA THR A 365 -15.97 8.92 -9.87
C THR A 365 -16.04 10.00 -10.95
N ALA A 366 -16.87 9.79 -11.98
CA ALA A 366 -17.09 10.81 -13.01
C ALA A 366 -17.65 12.15 -12.47
N THR A 367 -18.11 12.21 -11.21
CA THR A 367 -18.79 13.39 -10.63
C THR A 367 -18.18 13.90 -9.33
N THR A 368 -17.24 13.15 -8.72
CA THR A 368 -16.65 13.50 -7.42
C THR A 368 -15.21 13.02 -7.36
N GLY A 369 -14.36 13.65 -6.56
CA GLY A 369 -13.04 13.14 -6.21
C GLY A 369 -11.91 14.11 -6.55
N THR A 370 -11.11 14.39 -5.54
CA THR A 370 -9.94 15.24 -5.62
C THR A 370 -8.70 14.37 -5.49
N MET A 371 -7.71 14.61 -6.34
CA MET A 371 -6.37 14.05 -6.19
C MET A 371 -5.40 15.16 -5.81
N THR A 372 -4.66 14.95 -4.71
CA THR A 372 -3.54 15.80 -4.31
C THR A 372 -2.25 15.01 -4.42
N ILE A 373 -1.28 15.49 -5.18
CA ILE A 373 0.04 14.88 -5.34
C ILE A 373 1.10 15.89 -4.89
N SER A 374 1.91 15.49 -3.92
CA SER A 374 3.07 16.24 -3.44
C SER A 374 4.32 15.37 -3.58
N ALA A 375 5.17 15.68 -4.57
CA ALA A 375 6.48 15.07 -4.76
C ALA A 375 7.56 15.94 -4.10
N LEU A 376 8.06 15.46 -2.97
CA LEU A 376 8.82 16.24 -2.00
C LEU A 376 10.28 16.50 -2.41
N THR A 377 10.90 15.55 -3.11
CA THR A 377 12.36 15.59 -3.36
C THR A 377 12.74 15.45 -4.82
N GLY A 378 11.85 14.95 -5.68
CA GLY A 378 12.13 14.78 -7.09
C GLY A 378 10.89 14.86 -7.97
N PRO A 379 10.99 14.39 -9.21
CA PRO A 379 10.02 14.71 -10.25
C PRO A 379 8.71 13.93 -10.13
N ILE A 380 7.72 14.41 -10.89
CA ILE A 380 6.53 13.66 -11.26
C ILE A 380 6.66 13.26 -12.73
N GLN A 381 6.66 11.96 -12.99
CA GLN A 381 6.88 11.40 -14.32
C GLN A 381 5.71 10.51 -14.74
N VAL A 382 5.14 10.80 -15.91
CA VAL A 382 4.14 9.99 -16.58
C VAL A 382 4.72 9.55 -17.92
N LEU A 383 5.13 8.28 -18.00
CA LEU A 383 5.90 7.76 -19.11
C LEU A 383 5.13 6.63 -19.83
N GLY A 384 4.88 6.77 -21.12
CA GLY A 384 4.45 5.66 -21.96
C GLY A 384 5.54 4.59 -22.01
N GLY A 385 5.13 3.33 -22.09
CA GLY A 385 6.04 2.19 -22.23
C GLY A 385 6.50 1.97 -23.67
N ALA A 386 6.98 0.76 -23.97
CA ALA A 386 7.19 0.40 -25.38
C ALA A 386 5.85 0.30 -26.13
N ALA A 387 4.80 -0.21 -25.45
CA ALA A 387 3.45 -0.31 -25.99
C ALA A 387 2.34 0.05 -24.98
N GLY A 388 2.62 -0.02 -23.67
CA GLY A 388 1.66 0.27 -22.62
C GLY A 388 1.50 1.76 -22.36
N SER A 389 0.30 2.16 -21.93
CA SER A 389 -0.02 3.55 -21.59
C SER A 389 0.20 3.85 -20.10
N ALA A 390 0.45 5.12 -19.79
CA ALA A 390 0.50 5.66 -18.44
C ALA A 390 -0.50 6.81 -18.28
N ALA A 391 -1.21 6.87 -17.14
CA ALA A 391 -2.17 7.94 -16.89
C ALA A 391 -2.32 8.36 -15.42
N ILE A 392 -2.60 9.64 -15.21
CA ILE A 392 -3.17 10.22 -13.99
C ILE A 392 -4.51 10.85 -14.37
N ASP A 393 -5.60 10.42 -13.72
CA ASP A 393 -6.96 10.74 -14.16
C ASP A 393 -7.97 10.92 -13.00
N PRO A 394 -7.95 12.07 -12.29
CA PRO A 394 -9.00 12.47 -11.35
C PRO A 394 -10.01 13.47 -11.95
N LEU A 395 -11.06 13.82 -11.21
CA LEU A 395 -11.89 14.97 -11.55
C LEU A 395 -11.21 16.31 -11.21
N TYR A 396 -10.58 16.44 -10.05
CA TYR A 396 -9.76 17.60 -9.67
C TYR A 396 -8.35 17.16 -9.34
N LEU A 397 -7.35 17.84 -9.91
CA LEU A 397 -5.94 17.53 -9.70
C LEU A 397 -5.19 18.74 -9.12
N PHE A 398 -4.67 18.56 -7.91
CA PHE A 398 -3.67 19.45 -7.31
C PHE A 398 -2.33 18.72 -7.31
N MET A 399 -1.33 19.30 -7.97
CA MET A 399 -0.02 18.68 -8.13
C MET A 399 1.07 19.68 -7.76
N THR A 400 2.01 19.26 -6.91
CA THR A 400 3.20 20.05 -6.60
C THR A 400 4.42 19.15 -6.55
N THR A 401 5.51 19.58 -7.18
CA THR A 401 6.79 18.89 -7.15
C THR A 401 7.93 19.88 -6.99
N ASN A 402 8.92 19.51 -6.16
CA ASN A 402 10.22 20.18 -6.09
C ASN A 402 11.16 19.79 -7.23
N GLY A 403 10.73 18.92 -8.14
CA GLY A 403 11.45 18.55 -9.37
C GLY A 403 10.72 19.03 -10.62
N ALA A 404 10.89 18.29 -11.71
CA ALA A 404 10.20 18.52 -12.97
C ALA A 404 8.88 17.74 -13.04
N ILE A 405 7.96 18.21 -13.87
CA ILE A 405 6.82 17.43 -14.36
C ILE A 405 7.16 16.97 -15.78
N LEU A 406 7.27 15.66 -15.98
CA LEU A 406 7.59 15.06 -17.26
C LEU A 406 6.43 14.17 -17.73
N VAL A 407 5.90 14.47 -18.91
CA VAL A 407 4.91 13.64 -19.59
C VAL A 407 5.51 13.21 -20.93
N GLN A 408 5.83 11.93 -21.08
CA GLN A 408 6.51 11.43 -22.27
C GLN A 408 5.82 10.18 -22.79
N ALA A 409 5.36 10.20 -24.04
CA ALA A 409 4.81 9.03 -24.68
C ALA A 409 5.92 8.08 -25.16
N GLY A 410 5.52 6.84 -25.41
CA GLY A 410 6.40 5.77 -25.86
C GLY A 410 6.56 5.70 -27.37
N ASN A 411 7.05 4.54 -27.84
CA ASN A 411 7.40 4.35 -29.25
C ASN A 411 6.34 3.59 -30.06
N ALA A 412 5.17 3.29 -29.49
CA ALA A 412 4.05 2.67 -30.20
C ALA A 412 2.79 3.51 -30.10
N ALA A 413 1.87 3.38 -31.06
CA ALA A 413 0.62 4.13 -31.11
C ALA A 413 -0.26 3.97 -29.85
N THR A 414 -0.12 2.87 -29.12
CA THR A 414 -0.83 2.61 -27.85
C THR A 414 -0.09 3.13 -26.61
N ALA A 415 1.17 3.51 -26.74
CA ALA A 415 2.03 3.92 -25.65
C ALA A 415 1.84 5.40 -25.28
N THR A 416 0.62 5.75 -24.87
CA THR A 416 0.27 7.13 -24.49
C THR A 416 0.74 7.48 -23.08
N ALA A 417 0.92 8.77 -22.82
CA ALA A 417 1.21 9.32 -21.49
C ALA A 417 0.31 10.53 -21.23
N LEU A 418 -0.62 10.42 -20.29
CA LEU A 418 -1.66 11.43 -20.10
C LEU A 418 -1.81 11.85 -18.64
N ILE A 419 -1.88 13.16 -18.41
CA ILE A 419 -2.44 13.74 -17.19
C ILE A 419 -3.77 14.35 -17.60
N THR A 420 -4.88 13.79 -17.14
CA THR A 420 -6.22 14.25 -17.49
C THR A 420 -6.97 14.63 -16.22
N ALA A 421 -7.69 15.76 -16.21
CA ALA A 421 -8.65 16.04 -15.17
C ALA A 421 -9.80 16.93 -15.63
N GLY A 422 -10.79 17.11 -14.77
CA GLY A 422 -11.72 18.24 -14.83
C GLY A 422 -10.94 19.55 -14.74
N ASN A 423 -10.40 19.83 -13.56
CA ASN A 423 -9.54 21.00 -13.35
C ASN A 423 -8.15 20.55 -12.91
N ILE A 424 -7.13 21.26 -13.39
CA ILE A 424 -5.73 20.98 -13.05
C ILE A 424 -5.08 22.24 -12.49
N ASP A 425 -4.52 22.12 -11.29
CA ASP A 425 -3.59 23.07 -10.70
C ASP A 425 -2.26 22.36 -10.47
N MET A 426 -1.21 22.78 -11.17
CA MET A 426 0.11 22.14 -11.09
C MET A 426 1.24 23.14 -10.87
N ALA A 427 2.22 22.74 -10.06
CA ALA A 427 3.41 23.52 -9.78
C ALA A 427 4.69 22.66 -9.80
N ALA A 428 5.63 23.01 -10.68
CA ALA A 428 7.01 22.54 -10.70
C ALA A 428 7.91 23.62 -10.06
N THR A 429 8.03 23.59 -8.73
CA THR A 429 8.58 24.70 -7.94
C THR A 429 10.05 24.93 -8.19
N ASN A 430 10.82 23.88 -8.53
CA ASN A 430 12.23 23.96 -8.92
C ASN A 430 12.54 23.15 -10.20
N GLY A 431 11.60 23.08 -11.14
CA GLY A 431 11.80 22.31 -12.37
C GLY A 431 11.02 22.80 -13.57
N ASN A 432 11.21 22.08 -14.67
CA ASN A 432 10.52 22.29 -15.93
C ASN A 432 9.18 21.54 -15.95
N ILE A 433 8.27 21.99 -16.81
CA ILE A 433 7.16 21.18 -17.29
C ILE A 433 7.48 20.78 -18.72
N THR A 434 7.57 19.49 -19.02
CA THR A 434 7.94 18.98 -20.34
C THR A 434 6.94 17.94 -20.82
N VAL A 435 6.41 18.14 -22.03
CA VAL A 435 5.51 17.20 -22.71
C VAL A 435 6.17 16.75 -24.01
N THR A 436 6.44 15.44 -24.13
CA THR A 436 7.15 14.84 -25.27
C THR A 436 6.32 13.74 -25.91
N GLY A 437 5.86 13.96 -27.14
CA GLY A 437 5.14 12.95 -27.91
C GLY A 437 6.06 11.84 -28.39
N GLY A 438 5.48 10.72 -28.78
CA GLY A 438 6.23 9.56 -29.26
C GLY A 438 6.68 9.71 -30.70
N THR A 439 7.60 8.86 -31.13
CA THR A 439 8.13 8.85 -32.50
C THR A 439 7.14 8.29 -33.53
N VAL A 440 5.98 7.77 -33.09
CA VAL A 440 4.95 7.13 -33.93
C VAL A 440 3.61 7.85 -33.74
N ALA A 441 2.85 8.01 -34.83
CA ALA A 441 1.51 8.57 -34.78
C ALA A 441 0.60 7.78 -33.80
N GLY A 442 -0.14 8.52 -32.96
CA GLY A 442 -0.99 7.94 -31.91
C GLY A 442 -0.31 7.81 -30.54
N ALA A 443 1.03 7.79 -30.48
CA ALA A 443 1.80 7.82 -29.23
C ALA A 443 1.76 9.21 -28.60
N THR A 444 0.59 9.59 -28.08
CA THR A 444 0.29 10.95 -27.60
C THR A 444 0.81 11.16 -26.19
N ALA A 445 1.45 12.31 -25.96
CA ALA A 445 1.73 12.85 -24.64
C ALA A 445 0.86 14.09 -24.40
N GLY A 446 0.23 14.18 -23.22
CA GLY A 446 -0.66 15.30 -22.98
C GLY A 446 -0.97 15.62 -21.54
N ILE A 447 -1.27 16.90 -21.32
CA ILE A 447 -1.90 17.43 -20.10
C ILE A 447 -3.26 18.02 -20.51
N LEU A 448 -4.36 17.43 -20.06
CA LEU A 448 -5.70 17.69 -20.57
C LEU A 448 -6.65 18.05 -19.43
N ALA A 449 -7.01 19.33 -19.32
CA ALA A 449 -8.08 19.78 -18.44
C ALA A 449 -9.37 20.00 -19.26
N THR A 450 -10.49 19.41 -18.82
CA THR A 450 -11.80 19.70 -19.44
C THR A 450 -12.40 21.02 -18.93
N GLY A 451 -11.93 21.50 -17.79
CA GLY A 451 -12.19 22.80 -17.17
C GLY A 451 -10.94 23.67 -17.17
N THR A 452 -10.56 24.23 -15.99
CA THR A 452 -9.42 25.15 -15.88
C THR A 452 -8.09 24.42 -15.81
N LEU A 453 -7.05 25.05 -16.37
CA LEU A 453 -5.67 24.62 -16.23
C LEU A 453 -4.80 25.76 -15.71
N ASN A 454 -4.26 25.62 -14.51
CA ASN A 454 -3.24 26.50 -13.97
C ASN A 454 -1.92 25.75 -13.83
N ALA A 455 -0.85 26.35 -14.36
CA ALA A 455 0.48 25.77 -14.32
C ALA A 455 1.51 26.81 -13.86
N TYR A 456 2.37 26.38 -12.94
CA TYR A 456 3.57 27.12 -12.53
C TYR A 456 4.81 26.27 -12.84
N ALA A 457 5.75 26.83 -13.58
CA ALA A 457 7.08 26.25 -13.78
C ALA A 457 8.14 27.30 -13.45
N SER A 458 9.00 27.02 -12.47
CA SER A 458 10.18 27.87 -12.22
C SER A 458 11.19 27.81 -13.37
N GLY A 459 11.25 26.67 -14.06
CA GLY A 459 12.04 26.48 -15.27
C GLY A 459 11.25 26.74 -16.55
N ASN A 460 11.57 25.99 -17.59
CA ASN A 460 10.93 26.06 -18.89
C ASN A 460 9.61 25.29 -18.92
N LEU A 461 8.70 25.74 -19.79
CA LEU A 461 7.61 24.94 -20.32
C LEU A 461 7.98 24.50 -21.74
N ALA A 462 8.06 23.19 -21.99
CA ALA A 462 8.55 22.64 -23.26
C ALA A 462 7.60 21.61 -23.87
N PHE A 463 7.35 21.76 -25.17
CA PHE A 463 6.60 20.81 -26.00
C PHE A 463 7.47 20.24 -27.11
N ILE A 464 7.59 18.91 -27.15
CA ILE A 464 8.34 18.17 -28.15
C ILE A 464 7.37 17.21 -28.85
N PRO A 465 6.63 17.66 -29.88
CA PRO A 465 5.48 16.90 -30.39
C PRO A 465 5.84 15.56 -31.02
N ASN A 466 6.97 15.46 -31.71
CA ASN A 466 7.30 14.31 -32.55
C ASN A 466 6.11 13.93 -33.47
N ALA A 467 6.04 12.67 -33.94
CA ALA A 467 4.92 12.21 -34.77
C ALA A 467 3.66 11.91 -33.95
N GLY A 468 3.81 11.61 -32.65
CA GLY A 468 2.72 11.21 -31.76
C GLY A 468 1.90 12.38 -31.20
N GLY A 469 2.45 13.59 -31.19
CA GLY A 469 1.83 14.79 -30.63
C GLY A 469 2.19 15.01 -29.16
N ALA A 470 2.44 16.26 -28.80
CA ALA A 470 2.64 16.73 -27.43
C ALA A 470 1.77 17.95 -27.21
N THR A 471 0.83 17.88 -26.26
CA THR A 471 -0.16 18.95 -26.08
C THR A 471 -0.43 19.27 -24.61
N MET A 472 -0.84 20.50 -24.35
CA MET A 472 -1.47 20.92 -23.12
C MET A 472 -2.75 21.66 -23.49
N THR A 473 -3.88 21.15 -23.01
CA THR A 473 -5.21 21.56 -23.43
C THR A 473 -6.04 21.99 -22.23
N ALA A 474 -6.70 23.13 -22.34
CA ALA A 474 -7.68 23.61 -21.38
C ALA A 474 -9.04 23.79 -22.04
N GLY A 475 -10.08 23.20 -21.45
CA GLY A 475 -11.46 23.28 -21.96
C GLY A 475 -12.20 24.56 -21.51
N ALA A 476 -11.78 25.20 -20.42
CA ALA A 476 -12.39 26.43 -19.95
C ALA A 476 -12.05 27.62 -20.87
N ALA A 477 -13.03 28.49 -21.13
CA ALA A 477 -12.83 29.69 -21.92
C ALA A 477 -12.01 30.78 -21.20
N THR A 478 -11.98 30.75 -19.86
CA THR A 478 -11.29 31.70 -18.98
C THR A 478 -10.69 30.97 -17.77
N GLY A 479 -9.81 31.65 -17.04
CA GLY A 479 -9.23 31.12 -15.79
C GLY A 479 -8.09 30.12 -15.98
N ASN A 480 -7.50 30.04 -17.18
CA ASN A 480 -6.31 29.23 -17.44
C ASN A 480 -5.07 30.12 -17.39
N ASN A 481 -4.20 29.88 -16.41
CA ASN A 481 -3.04 30.73 -16.18
C ASN A 481 -1.76 29.90 -16.22
N ILE A 482 -0.75 30.40 -16.93
CA ILE A 482 0.58 29.80 -16.97
C ILE A 482 1.57 30.85 -16.45
N PHE A 483 2.34 30.48 -15.43
CA PHE A 483 3.39 31.29 -14.83
C PHE A 483 4.73 30.60 -15.07
N LEU A 484 5.65 31.31 -15.72
CA LEU A 484 6.97 30.79 -16.10
C LEU A 484 8.10 31.63 -15.52
N GLY A 485 9.05 30.96 -14.85
CA GLY A 485 10.36 31.53 -14.54
C GLY A 485 11.36 31.40 -15.69
N GLY A 486 11.16 30.45 -16.61
CA GLY A 486 11.96 30.24 -17.81
C GLY A 486 11.24 30.56 -19.12
N ASN A 487 11.61 29.84 -20.19
CA ASN A 487 11.09 30.04 -21.54
C ASN A 487 9.91 29.10 -21.86
N CYS A 488 9.04 29.54 -22.76
CA CYS A 488 8.02 28.72 -23.40
C CYS A 488 8.57 28.17 -24.74
N ILE A 489 8.89 26.88 -24.82
CA ILE A 489 9.48 26.22 -25.99
C ILE A 489 8.42 25.36 -26.67
N GLY A 490 8.16 25.60 -27.97
CA GLY A 490 7.20 24.81 -28.75
C GLY A 490 5.72 25.13 -28.47
N CYS A 491 5.44 26.17 -27.69
CA CYS A 491 4.09 26.48 -27.21
C CYS A 491 3.07 26.83 -28.32
N ALA A 492 3.53 27.40 -29.44
CA ALA A 492 2.65 27.73 -30.58
C ALA A 492 1.94 26.50 -31.18
N GLY A 493 2.52 25.30 -31.05
CA GLY A 493 1.92 24.04 -31.51
C GLY A 493 1.48 23.10 -30.38
N GLY A 494 1.83 23.42 -29.13
CA GLY A 494 1.55 22.58 -27.97
C GLY A 494 0.39 23.05 -27.11
N LEU A 495 0.04 24.33 -27.12
CA LEU A 495 -1.03 24.90 -26.30
C LEU A 495 -2.36 24.98 -27.07
N PHE A 496 -3.42 24.43 -26.49
CA PHE A 496 -4.77 24.46 -27.05
C PHE A 496 -5.77 24.98 -26.02
N GLY A 497 -6.38 26.14 -26.30
CA GLY A 497 -7.28 26.84 -25.39
C GLY A 497 -6.86 28.30 -25.17
N ASN A 498 -7.60 29.01 -24.32
CA ASN A 498 -7.31 30.40 -23.98
C ASN A 498 -6.41 30.44 -22.74
N PHE A 499 -5.13 30.80 -22.90
CA PHE A 499 -4.16 30.87 -21.81
C PHE A 499 -3.69 32.30 -21.57
N ASN A 500 -3.69 32.71 -20.31
CA ASN A 500 -2.93 33.87 -19.85
C ASN A 500 -1.53 33.40 -19.48
N ILE A 501 -0.54 33.71 -20.31
CA ILE A 501 0.85 33.36 -20.06
C ILE A 501 1.55 34.59 -19.49
N SER A 502 2.09 34.46 -18.29
CA SER A 502 2.94 35.46 -17.67
C SER A 502 4.33 34.90 -17.47
N THR A 503 5.32 35.70 -17.84
CA THR A 503 6.74 35.41 -17.60
C THR A 503 7.26 36.43 -16.60
N GLY A 504 7.98 35.97 -15.59
CA GLY A 504 8.53 36.83 -14.55
C GLY A 504 8.33 36.26 -13.15
N LEU A 505 9.07 36.79 -12.19
CA LEU A 505 8.91 36.45 -10.79
C LEU A 505 7.50 36.87 -10.32
N LEU A 506 6.81 35.99 -9.59
CA LEU A 506 5.49 36.27 -9.01
C LEU A 506 5.51 37.62 -8.25
N PRO A 507 4.51 38.50 -8.42
CA PRO A 507 4.39 39.70 -7.60
C PRO A 507 4.09 39.31 -6.15
N VAL A 508 4.99 39.68 -5.23
CA VAL A 508 4.80 39.52 -3.78
C VAL A 508 3.85 40.62 -3.31
N VAL A 509 2.67 40.24 -2.81
CA VAL A 509 1.78 41.19 -2.12
C VAL A 509 2.42 41.55 -0.77
N PRO A 510 2.63 42.84 -0.45
CA PRO A 510 3.08 43.24 0.87
C PRO A 510 1.98 42.92 1.90
N LEU A 511 2.22 41.92 2.76
CA LEU A 511 1.46 41.76 3.99
C LEU A 511 1.84 42.91 4.93
N GLY A 512 1.09 44.01 4.87
CA GLY A 512 1.12 45.07 5.86
C GLY A 512 0.64 44.53 7.21
N LEU A 513 1.57 44.04 8.02
CA LEU A 513 1.33 43.72 9.42
C LEU A 513 1.07 45.03 10.19
N VAL A 514 -0.21 45.35 10.40
CA VAL A 514 -0.62 46.13 11.56
C VAL A 514 -0.83 45.13 12.71
N PRO A 515 -0.14 45.27 13.86
CA PRO A 515 -0.37 44.40 15.01
C PRO A 515 -1.82 44.54 15.49
N GLY A 516 -2.62 43.47 15.37
CA GLY A 516 -3.93 43.37 16.02
C GLY A 516 -5.12 42.93 15.16
N SER A 517 -4.97 42.74 13.85
CA SER A 517 -6.07 42.24 13.00
C SER A 517 -6.03 40.73 12.80
N VAL A 518 -7.05 40.04 13.30
CA VAL A 518 -7.37 38.64 12.97
C VAL A 518 -7.77 38.57 11.50
N LEU A 519 -6.98 37.88 10.67
CA LEU A 519 -7.31 37.61 9.27
C LEU A 519 -8.13 36.31 9.19
N VAL A 520 -9.40 36.43 8.83
CA VAL A 520 -10.24 35.30 8.40
C VAL A 520 -9.94 35.07 6.92
N LEU A 521 -9.30 33.94 6.60
CA LEU A 521 -9.08 33.49 5.22
C LEU A 521 -10.39 32.93 4.68
N ASP A 522 -11.25 33.81 4.18
CA ASP A 522 -12.30 33.42 3.24
C ASP A 522 -12.04 34.12 1.91
N SER A 523 -11.84 33.30 0.88
CA SER A 523 -11.89 33.63 -0.55
C SER A 523 -11.29 34.98 -1.01
N ILE A 524 -9.99 35.01 -1.33
CA ILE A 524 -9.47 35.99 -2.30
C ILE A 524 -9.87 35.53 -3.69
N SER A 525 -11.06 35.96 -4.13
CA SER A 525 -11.38 36.08 -5.55
C SER A 525 -10.80 37.41 -6.05
N LEU A 526 -9.87 37.33 -7.00
CA LEU A 526 -9.35 38.49 -7.74
C LEU A 526 -9.98 38.48 -9.14
N LEU A 527 -11.30 38.66 -9.19
CA LEU A 527 -12.05 38.87 -10.43
C LEU A 527 -13.02 40.05 -10.20
N ASP A 528 -12.75 41.19 -10.83
CA ASP A 528 -13.81 42.15 -11.13
C ASP A 528 -14.56 41.63 -12.38
N PRO A 529 -15.86 41.30 -12.28
CA PRO A 529 -16.62 40.73 -13.37
C PRO A 529 -17.05 41.74 -14.45
N THR A 530 -16.62 43.00 -14.42
CA THR A 530 -17.20 44.04 -15.30
C THR A 530 -16.27 44.85 -16.20
N ALA A 531 -14.94 44.72 -16.13
CA ALA A 531 -14.05 45.41 -17.08
C ALA A 531 -12.84 44.56 -17.44
N GLY A 532 -12.73 44.19 -18.72
CA GLY A 532 -11.64 43.37 -19.25
C GLY A 532 -10.35 44.15 -19.52
N ASP A 533 -9.76 44.78 -18.51
CA ASP A 533 -8.42 45.39 -18.61
C ASP A 533 -7.51 44.97 -17.45
N ILE A 534 -6.27 44.58 -17.77
CA ILE A 534 -5.21 44.21 -16.82
C ILE A 534 -4.47 45.48 -16.40
N VAL A 535 -4.47 45.79 -15.10
CA VAL A 535 -3.62 46.84 -14.51
C VAL A 535 -2.26 46.23 -14.13
N ALA A 536 -1.22 46.67 -14.82
CA ALA A 536 0.18 46.40 -14.48
C ALA A 536 0.65 47.34 -13.35
N LEU A 537 1.17 46.81 -12.24
CA LEU A 537 1.87 47.60 -11.21
C LEU A 537 3.04 46.83 -10.54
N LEU A 538 4.26 47.21 -10.97
CA LEU A 538 5.49 47.60 -10.23
C LEU A 538 6.06 46.81 -9.01
N ASP A 539 7.22 46.19 -9.29
CA ASP A 539 8.59 46.23 -8.70
C ASP A 539 9.00 45.91 -7.22
N ASP A 540 10.11 45.14 -7.16
CA ASP A 540 11.17 44.90 -6.13
C ASP A 540 10.93 44.12 -4.81
N LEU A 541 11.62 42.96 -4.65
CA LEU A 541 12.11 42.42 -3.35
C LEU A 541 13.03 41.16 -3.47
N ASP A 542 14.31 41.37 -3.74
CA ASP A 542 15.37 40.33 -3.86
C ASP A 542 15.87 39.77 -2.50
N ILE A 543 15.05 39.78 -1.44
CA ILE A 543 15.52 39.58 -0.04
C ILE A 543 14.84 38.39 0.69
N LEU A 544 13.73 37.84 0.18
CA LEU A 544 12.91 36.90 0.97
C LEU A 544 13.23 35.40 0.78
N TYR A 545 13.81 34.99 -0.37
CA TYR A 545 14.04 33.57 -0.67
C TYR A 545 15.17 32.91 0.12
N GLY A 546 15.93 33.67 0.91
CA GLY A 546 16.88 33.12 1.88
C GLY A 546 16.27 32.79 3.26
N LEU A 547 14.97 33.06 3.47
CA LEU A 547 14.35 33.10 4.81
C LEU A 547 13.28 32.03 5.07
N LEU A 548 12.83 31.30 4.04
CA LEU A 548 11.78 30.30 4.18
C LEU A 548 12.39 28.91 4.39
N ALA A 549 12.08 28.29 5.52
CA ALA A 549 12.43 26.91 5.81
C ALA A 549 11.16 26.12 6.14
N MET A 550 10.99 24.96 5.52
CA MET A 550 10.10 23.94 6.06
C MET A 550 10.72 23.43 7.36
N THR A 551 9.96 23.50 8.44
CA THR A 551 10.29 22.84 9.70
C THR A 551 10.22 21.33 9.53
N GLU A 552 10.82 20.60 10.46
CA GLU A 552 10.77 19.13 10.52
C GLU A 552 9.32 18.60 10.66
N GLU A 553 8.37 19.46 11.01
CA GLU A 553 6.95 19.18 11.21
C GLU A 553 6.07 19.55 10.00
N GLY A 554 6.67 20.05 8.91
CA GLY A 554 5.96 20.43 7.69
C GLY A 554 5.32 21.82 7.72
N GLU A 555 5.54 22.60 8.78
CA GLU A 555 5.15 24.00 8.85
C GLU A 555 6.18 24.89 8.14
N ILE A 556 5.74 25.83 7.31
CA ILE A 556 6.63 26.82 6.68
C ILE A 556 6.87 27.93 7.71
N THR A 557 8.11 28.05 8.19
CA THR A 557 8.50 29.10 9.13
C THR A 557 9.59 30.00 8.55
N VAL A 558 9.66 31.22 9.08
CA VAL A 558 10.68 32.21 8.73
C VAL A 558 11.86 32.05 9.69
N ASP A 559 13.03 31.59 9.21
CA ASP A 559 14.26 31.47 10.00
C ASP A 559 15.26 32.59 9.62
N PRO A 560 15.31 33.70 10.39
CA PRO A 560 16.17 34.83 10.08
C PRO A 560 17.67 34.60 10.32
N LEU A 561 18.11 33.46 10.87
CA LEU A 561 19.51 33.23 11.27
C LEU A 561 20.38 32.51 10.23
N ARG A 562 19.82 32.02 9.11
CA ARG A 562 20.55 31.23 8.09
C ARG A 562 21.35 32.01 7.02
N ARG A 563 21.68 33.29 7.26
CA ARG A 563 22.58 34.05 6.35
C ARG A 563 24.00 33.44 6.31
N ARG A 564 24.27 32.58 5.32
CA ARG A 564 25.65 32.27 4.91
C ARG A 564 26.13 33.33 3.92
N LEU A 565 27.03 34.20 4.36
CA LEU A 565 27.84 35.04 3.47
C LEU A 565 28.74 34.14 2.60
N PRO A 566 28.92 34.43 1.29
CA PRO A 566 29.95 33.76 0.52
C PRO A 566 31.32 34.27 0.96
N LYS A 567 32.19 33.38 1.44
CA LYS A 567 33.63 33.64 1.51
C LYS A 567 34.24 33.35 0.14
N CYS A 568 34.82 34.36 -0.48
CA CYS A 568 35.75 34.18 -1.59
C CYS A 568 37.02 33.47 -1.11
N TYR A 569 37.46 32.46 -1.85
CA TYR A 569 38.87 32.13 -2.09
C TYR A 569 39.06 31.94 -3.59
#